data_AF-A0A0E3PN37-F1
#
_entry.id   AF-A0A0E3PN37-F1
#
_cell.length_a   1.000
_cell.length_b   1.000
_cell.length_c   1.000
_cell.angle_alpha   90.00
_cell.angle_beta   90.00
_cell.angle_gamma   90.00
#
_symmetry.space_group_name_H-M   'P 1'
#
loop_
_entity.id
_entity.type
_entity.pdbx_description
1 polymer ?
#
loop_
_entity_poly.entity_id
_entity_poly.type
_entity_poly.pdbx_seq_one_letter_code
_entity_poly.pdbx_strand_id
1 'polypeptide(L)'
;MVFLRKKLVNGKPYWYIVESARVDGKVKTIFQVYLGSAEKILDMKRQCESLPYDKLRSFDYGKLAALLHVNEELGFADIVNKHTDKKLIDGLSVGEYLLLDVIGKSHGVLSENGIEE
;
A
#
# COMPACT_ATOMS: atom_id res chain seq x y z
N MET A 1 -3.15 16.17 -20.30
CA MET A 1 -1.85 16.61 -20.85
C MET A 1 -1.05 17.28 -19.75
N VAL A 2 0.18 16.83 -19.55
CA VAL A 2 1.13 17.38 -18.57
C VAL A 2 2.15 18.28 -19.28
N PHE A 3 2.43 19.46 -18.74
CA PHE A 3 3.39 20.41 -19.30
C PHE A 3 4.06 21.29 -18.24
N LEU A 4 5.19 21.89 -18.58
CA LEU A 4 5.85 22.90 -17.75
C LEU A 4 5.30 24.29 -18.03
N ARG A 5 4.94 25.02 -16.97
CA ARG A 5 4.48 26.41 -17.03
C ARG A 5 5.48 27.33 -16.37
N LYS A 6 5.97 28.31 -17.13
CA LYS A 6 6.77 29.44 -16.61
C LYS A 6 5.86 30.50 -16.01
N LYS A 7 6.18 30.99 -14.82
CA LYS A 7 5.55 32.13 -14.15
C LYS A 7 6.62 33.11 -13.72
N LEU A 8 6.42 34.39 -14.03
CA LEU A 8 7.29 35.46 -13.54
C LEU A 8 6.78 35.95 -12.19
N VAL A 9 7.65 35.97 -11.19
CA VAL A 9 7.38 36.52 -9.85
C VAL A 9 8.53 37.47 -9.53
N ASN A 10 8.22 38.75 -9.32
CA ASN A 10 9.21 39.80 -9.06
C ASN A 10 10.37 39.82 -10.08
N GLY A 11 10.04 39.66 -11.37
CA GLY A 11 11.01 39.61 -12.47
C GLY A 11 11.80 38.31 -12.60
N LYS A 12 11.65 37.36 -11.67
CA LYS A 12 12.36 36.07 -11.69
C LYS A 12 11.47 34.95 -12.25
N PRO A 13 12.01 34.06 -13.10
CA PRO A 13 11.27 32.95 -13.67
C PRO A 13 11.16 31.79 -12.68
N TYR A 14 9.95 31.28 -12.53
CA TYR A 14 9.64 30.09 -11.76
C TYR A 14 8.81 29.10 -12.56
N TRP A 15 8.92 27.83 -12.21
CA TRP A 15 8.35 26.74 -12.97
C TRP A 15 7.32 25.96 -12.16
N TYR A 16 6.30 25.47 -12.88
CA TYR A 16 5.26 24.61 -12.37
C TYR A 16 5.09 23.42 -13.32
N ILE A 17 4.84 22.23 -12.78
CA ILE A 17 4.24 21.13 -13.55
C ILE A 17 2.73 21.32 -13.48
N VAL A 18 2.08 21.33 -14.63
CA VAL A 18 0.63 21.49 -14.76
C VAL A 18 0.08 20.31 -15.52
N GLU A 19 -0.97 19.69 -14.99
CA GLU A 19 -1.77 18.73 -15.71
C GLU A 19 -3.14 19.32 -16.03
N SER A 20 -3.55 19.14 -17.29
CA SER A 20 -4.84 19.60 -17.81
C SER A 20 -5.65 18.43 -18.35
N ALA A 21 -6.94 18.45 -18.09
CA ALA A 21 -7.91 17.48 -18.59
C ALA A 21 -9.22 18.19 -18.98
N ARG A 22 -10.07 17.54 -19.79
CA ARG A 22 -11.42 18.06 -20.04
C ARG A 22 -12.33 17.65 -18.89
N VAL A 23 -12.98 18.62 -18.29
CA VAL A 23 -14.00 18.44 -17.24
C VAL A 23 -15.24 19.20 -17.71
N ASP A 24 -16.35 18.49 -17.87
CA ASP A 24 -17.61 19.01 -18.43
C ASP A 24 -17.42 19.66 -19.81
N GLY A 25 -16.65 19.00 -20.68
CA GLY A 25 -16.38 19.49 -22.02
C GLY A 25 -15.42 20.67 -22.11
N LYS A 26 -14.91 21.22 -21.00
CA LYS A 26 -13.95 22.34 -20.98
C LYS A 26 -12.58 21.89 -20.49
N VAL A 27 -11.51 22.36 -21.12
CA VAL A 27 -10.14 22.09 -20.64
C VAL A 27 -9.92 22.85 -19.32
N LYS A 28 -9.62 22.11 -18.25
CA LYS A 28 -9.32 22.65 -16.92
C LYS A 28 -7.98 22.10 -16.41
N THR A 29 -7.26 22.89 -15.63
CA THR A 29 -6.12 22.39 -14.85
C THR A 29 -6.65 21.55 -13.70
N ILE A 30 -6.25 20.28 -13.64
CA ILE A 30 -6.66 19.34 -12.60
C ILE A 30 -5.57 19.14 -11.54
N PHE A 31 -4.31 19.42 -11.88
CA PHE A 31 -3.18 19.28 -10.98
C PHE A 31 -2.11 20.33 -11.29
N GLN A 32 -1.48 20.87 -10.26
CA GLN A 32 -0.38 21.80 -10.39
C GLN A 32 0.60 21.68 -9.22
N VAL A 33 1.89 21.54 -9.51
CA VAL A 33 2.97 21.49 -8.52
C VAL A 33 4.00 22.57 -8.83
N TYR A 34 4.39 23.31 -7.80
CA TYR A 34 5.46 24.32 -7.90
C TYR A 34 6.82 23.65 -7.83
N LEU A 35 7.64 23.85 -8.86
CA LEU A 35 9.01 23.33 -8.91
C LEU A 35 10.04 24.32 -8.36
N GLY A 36 9.76 25.62 -8.39
CA GLY A 36 10.72 26.65 -8.03
C GLY A 36 11.49 27.21 -9.22
N SER A 37 12.69 27.74 -8.96
CA SER A 37 13.58 28.27 -9.98
C SER A 37 14.29 27.14 -10.73
N ALA A 38 15.00 27.46 -11.81
CA ALA A 38 15.78 26.48 -12.55
C ALA A 38 16.88 25.84 -11.68
N GLU A 39 17.50 26.64 -10.81
CA GLU A 39 18.53 26.18 -9.86
C GLU A 39 17.95 25.17 -8.88
N LYS A 40 16.77 25.45 -8.31
CA LYS A 40 16.09 24.53 -7.38
C LYS A 40 15.76 23.19 -8.03
N ILE A 41 15.35 23.21 -9.31
CA ILE A 41 15.09 21.98 -10.07
C ILE A 41 16.37 21.17 -10.26
N LEU A 42 17.48 21.83 -10.59
CA LEU A 42 18.78 21.18 -10.75
C LEU A 42 19.26 20.55 -9.43
N ASP A 43 19.12 21.29 -8.32
CA ASP A 43 19.49 20.78 -6.99
C ASP A 43 18.66 19.56 -6.61
N MET A 44 17.35 19.62 -6.83
CA MET A 44 16.45 18.48 -6.60
C MET A 44 16.85 17.27 -7.45
N LYS A 45 17.19 17.47 -8.73
CA LYS A 45 17.66 16.39 -9.61
C LYS A 45 18.95 15.75 -9.09
N ARG A 46 19.94 16.57 -8.72
CA ARG A 46 21.21 16.08 -8.16
C ARG A 46 21.01 15.32 -6.85
N GLN A 47 20.12 15.81 -5.98
CA GLN A 47 19.77 15.13 -4.73
C GLN A 47 19.13 13.76 -5.03
N CYS A 48 18.15 13.69 -5.92
CA CYS A 48 17.54 12.42 -6.32
C CYS A 48 18.54 11.43 -6.93
N GLU A 49 19.48 11.90 -7.74
CA GLU A 49 20.55 11.05 -8.32
C GLU A 49 21.59 10.60 -7.29
N SER A 50 21.79 11.37 -6.21
CA SER A 50 22.71 11.04 -5.12
C SER A 50 22.15 10.04 -4.11
N LEU A 51 20.83 9.86 -4.08
CA LEU A 51 20.19 8.90 -3.19
C LEU A 51 20.37 7.47 -3.75
N PRO A 52 20.76 6.49 -2.93
CA PRO A 52 20.73 5.10 -3.36
C PRO A 52 19.29 4.77 -3.76
N TYR A 53 19.11 4.20 -4.96
CA TYR A 53 17.81 3.72 -5.41
C TYR A 53 17.50 2.41 -4.68
N ASP A 54 17.20 2.52 -3.39
CA ASP A 54 16.77 1.37 -2.60
C ASP A 54 15.32 1.06 -2.99
N LYS A 55 15.12 -0.07 -3.67
CA LYS A 55 13.77 -0.59 -3.91
C LYS A 55 13.18 -1.03 -2.58
N LEU A 56 12.48 -0.12 -1.92
CA LEU A 56 11.72 -0.42 -0.72
C LEU A 56 10.42 -1.14 -1.11
N ARG A 57 10.23 -2.36 -0.60
CA ARG A 57 8.94 -3.07 -0.66
C ARG A 57 8.44 -3.26 0.76
N SER A 58 7.27 -2.72 1.06
CA SER A 58 6.56 -3.03 2.29
C SER A 58 5.69 -4.27 2.11
N PHE A 59 5.52 -5.03 3.18
CA PHE A 59 4.64 -6.18 3.27
C PHE A 59 3.76 -6.03 4.51
N ASP A 60 2.51 -6.46 4.45
CA ASP A 60 1.55 -6.36 5.56
C ASP A 60 1.67 -7.56 6.51
N TYR A 61 2.85 -7.74 7.12
CA TYR A 61 3.06 -8.81 8.10
C TYR A 61 2.58 -8.45 9.51
N GLY A 62 2.25 -7.17 9.76
CA GLY A 62 1.87 -6.70 11.09
C GLY A 62 0.58 -7.34 11.59
N LYS A 63 -0.43 -7.44 10.72
CA LYS A 63 -1.71 -8.06 11.05
C LYS A 63 -1.57 -9.57 11.32
N LEU A 64 -0.83 -10.27 10.46
CA LEU A 64 -0.52 -11.70 10.64
C LEU A 64 0.18 -11.94 11.99
N ALA A 65 1.24 -11.17 12.27
CA ALA A 65 2.00 -11.29 13.51
C ALA A 65 1.12 -11.06 14.75
N ALA A 66 0.24 -10.05 14.72
CA ALA A 66 -0.68 -9.77 15.82
C ALA A 66 -1.66 -10.94 16.08
N LEU A 67 -2.22 -11.54 15.04
CA LEU A 67 -3.14 -12.68 15.20
C LEU A 67 -2.45 -13.94 15.71
N LEU A 68 -1.23 -14.22 15.23
CA LEU A 68 -0.44 -15.33 15.74
C LEU A 68 -0.09 -15.12 17.22
N HIS A 69 0.28 -13.90 17.61
CA HIS A 69 0.55 -13.56 18.99
C HIS A 69 -0.67 -13.73 19.89
N VAL A 70 -1.85 -13.28 19.45
CA VAL A 70 -3.11 -13.50 20.19
C VAL A 70 -3.43 -15.00 20.33
N ASN A 71 -3.14 -15.80 19.30
CA ASN A 71 -3.28 -17.26 19.40
C ASN A 71 -2.33 -17.86 20.45
N GLU A 72 -1.08 -17.40 20.54
CA GLU A 72 -0.12 -17.82 21.56
C GLU A 72 -0.58 -17.44 22.97
N GLU A 73 -1.07 -16.21 23.16
CA GLU A 73 -1.54 -15.71 24.47
C GLU A 73 -2.80 -16.42 24.96
N LEU A 74 -3.76 -16.65 24.07
CA LEU A 74 -5.06 -17.25 24.42
C LEU A 74 -5.07 -18.77 24.31
N GLY A 75 -4.09 -19.38 23.62
CA GLY A 75 -4.10 -20.79 23.28
C GLY A 75 -5.30 -21.17 22.41
N PHE A 76 -5.70 -20.31 21.47
CA PHE A 76 -6.93 -20.48 20.69
C PHE A 76 -6.98 -21.85 19.99
N ALA A 77 -5.94 -22.20 19.23
CA ALA A 77 -5.87 -23.48 18.54
C ALA A 77 -5.96 -24.67 19.51
N ASP A 78 -5.30 -24.59 20.67
CA ASP A 78 -5.33 -25.62 21.70
C ASP A 78 -6.72 -25.80 22.33
N ILE A 79 -7.41 -24.69 22.61
CA ILE A 79 -8.78 -24.71 23.13
C ILE A 79 -9.71 -25.37 22.11
N VAL A 80 -9.60 -25.02 20.83
CA VAL A 80 -10.38 -25.66 19.78
C VAL A 80 -10.07 -27.16 19.75
N ASN A 81 -8.80 -27.53 19.68
CA ASN A 81 -8.37 -28.92 19.59
C ASN A 81 -8.82 -29.73 20.81
N LYS A 82 -8.88 -29.13 22.01
CA LYS A 82 -9.40 -29.76 23.22
C LYS A 82 -10.89 -30.12 23.12
N HIS A 83 -11.66 -29.36 22.34
CA HIS A 83 -13.11 -29.53 22.18
C HIS A 83 -13.52 -30.17 20.86
N THR A 84 -12.55 -30.62 20.07
CA THR A 84 -12.80 -31.34 18.81
C THR A 84 -12.02 -32.65 18.77
N ASP A 85 -12.64 -33.66 18.19
CA ASP A 85 -12.16 -35.04 18.12
C ASP A 85 -11.83 -35.45 16.67
N LYS A 86 -11.56 -34.48 15.80
CA LYS A 86 -11.19 -34.72 14.39
C LYS A 86 -9.71 -35.04 14.25
N LYS A 87 -9.40 -35.88 13.27
CA LYS A 87 -8.01 -36.20 12.87
C LYS A 87 -7.36 -34.99 12.22
N LEU A 88 -6.03 -34.97 12.23
CA LEU A 88 -5.24 -34.06 11.42
C LEU A 88 -5.60 -34.23 9.94
N ILE A 89 -5.70 -33.13 9.21
CA ILE A 89 -5.86 -33.09 7.76
C ILE A 89 -4.59 -32.44 7.22
N ASP A 90 -3.88 -33.12 6.32
CA ASP A 90 -2.61 -32.65 5.74
C ASP A 90 -1.58 -32.09 6.74
N GLY A 91 -1.56 -32.66 7.95
CA GLY A 91 -0.63 -32.29 9.02
C GLY A 91 -1.09 -31.14 9.92
N LEU A 92 -2.25 -30.52 9.65
CA LEU A 92 -2.83 -29.46 10.47
C LEU A 92 -4.03 -29.96 11.29
N SER A 93 -4.16 -29.42 12.50
CA SER A 93 -5.27 -29.63 13.40
C SER A 93 -6.47 -28.72 13.08
N VAL A 94 -7.63 -29.02 13.66
CA VAL A 94 -8.85 -28.20 13.47
C VAL A 94 -8.62 -26.77 13.95
N GLY A 95 -7.93 -26.60 15.08
CA GLY A 95 -7.57 -25.30 15.62
C GLY A 95 -6.68 -24.50 14.67
N GLU A 96 -5.70 -25.14 14.04
CA GLU A 96 -4.81 -24.47 13.08
C GLU A 96 -5.54 -24.08 11.79
N TYR A 97 -6.43 -24.94 11.26
CA TYR A 97 -7.27 -24.57 10.12
C TYR A 97 -8.20 -23.40 10.43
N LEU A 98 -8.82 -23.39 11.61
CA LEU A 98 -9.66 -22.27 12.03
C LEU A 98 -8.85 -20.99 12.24
N LEU A 99 -7.63 -21.09 12.76
CA LEU A 99 -6.72 -19.94 12.88
C LEU A 99 -6.36 -19.39 11.49
N LEU A 100 -6.05 -20.26 10.53
CA LEU A 100 -5.79 -19.86 9.14
C LEU A 100 -7.00 -19.18 8.49
N ASP A 101 -8.21 -19.70 8.73
CA ASP A 101 -9.46 -19.07 8.25
C ASP A 101 -9.65 -17.66 8.84
N VAL A 102 -9.41 -17.48 10.14
CA VAL A 102 -9.45 -16.17 10.81
C VAL A 102 -8.42 -15.21 10.20
N ILE A 103 -7.18 -15.67 9.99
CA ILE A 103 -6.11 -14.87 9.38
C ILE A 103 -6.47 -14.48 7.95
N GLY A 104 -6.95 -15.42 7.14
CA GLY A 104 -7.37 -15.18 5.76
C GLY A 104 -8.47 -14.13 5.68
N LYS A 105 -9.54 -14.30 6.47
CA LYS A 105 -10.66 -13.34 6.57
C LYS A 105 -10.22 -11.95 7.03
N SER A 106 -9.21 -11.86 7.90
CA SER A 106 -8.68 -10.57 8.36
C SER A 106 -7.97 -9.75 7.26
N HIS A 107 -7.54 -10.41 6.18
CA HIS A 107 -6.89 -9.77 5.02
C HIS A 107 -7.85 -9.46 3.87
N GLY A 108 -9.12 -9.83 3.96
CA GLY A 108 -10.14 -9.57 2.96
C GLY A 108 -11.17 -10.71 2.87
N VAL A 109 -12.24 -10.49 2.11
CA VAL A 109 -13.27 -11.53 1.89
C VAL A 109 -12.77 -12.51 0.83
N LEU A 110 -12.10 -13.58 1.27
CA LEU A 110 -12.00 -14.81 0.50
C LEU A 110 -13.28 -15.60 0.76
N SER A 111 -14.40 -15.21 0.15
CA SER A 111 -15.52 -16.17 0.05
C SER A 111 -15.02 -17.32 -0.82
N GLU A 112 -15.43 -18.57 -0.57
CA GLU A 112 -15.07 -19.67 -1.50
C GLU A 112 -15.43 -19.33 -2.95
N ASN A 113 -16.51 -18.55 -3.17
CA ASN A 113 -16.93 -18.04 -4.48
C ASN A 113 -16.06 -16.89 -5.05
N GLY A 114 -15.14 -16.32 -4.28
CA GLY A 114 -14.27 -15.21 -4.67
C GLY A 114 -12.82 -15.60 -4.91
N ILE A 115 -12.50 -16.90 -4.82
CA ILE A 115 -11.16 -17.47 -5.09
C ILE A 115 -11.03 -17.87 -6.58
N GLU A 116 -12.13 -17.89 -7.33
CA GLU A 116 -12.17 -18.20 -8.77
C GLU A 116 -12.06 -16.98 -9.72
N GLU A 117 -11.90 -15.76 -9.20
CA GLU A 117 -11.55 -14.56 -9.98
C GLU A 117 -10.15 -14.04 -9.66
#